data_AF-A0A7V6U7N5-F1
#
_entry.id   AF-A0A7V6U7N5-F1
#
_cell.length_a   1.000
_cell.length_b   1.000
_cell.length_c   1.000
_cell.angle_alpha   90.00
_cell.angle_beta   90.00
_cell.angle_gamma   90.00
#
_symmetry.space_group_name_H-M   'P 1'
#
loop_
_entity.id
_entity.type
_entity.pdbx_description
1 polymer ?
#
loop_
_entity_poly.entity_id
_entity_poly.type
_entity_poly.pdbx_seq_one_letter_code
_entity_poly.pdbx_strand_id
1 'polypeptide(L)'
;MSGRTGRFVITVVILLAIALVLWITQIKNPPKQQSLTPPQGETSVTQTAEKTGEEGEKKSPDQIEYEQARQLFIDGELEKAIEELNRFIEENPKSEWADDAQFDIAQCYEHMDEKEKAVQEYKKLMDKYPQSELVSSAEYAINVLEGRVSSYY
;
A
#
# COMPACT_ATOMS: atom_id res chain seq x y z
N MET A 1 -20.92 54.67 31.41
CA MET A 1 -21.60 53.53 30.75
C MET A 1 -20.65 52.92 29.73
N SER A 2 -19.76 52.02 30.15
CA SER A 2 -18.84 51.32 29.24
C SER A 2 -18.51 49.96 29.83
N GLY A 3 -19.06 48.88 29.28
CA GLY A 3 -18.79 47.53 29.81
C GLY A 3 -19.76 46.47 29.31
N ARG A 4 -19.67 46.10 28.02
CA ARG A 4 -20.26 44.82 27.56
C ARG A 4 -19.77 44.28 26.21
N THR A 5 -18.70 44.80 25.61
CA THR A 5 -18.24 44.35 24.29
C THR A 5 -17.10 43.33 24.33
N GLY A 6 -16.27 43.28 25.38
CA GLY A 6 -15.11 42.38 25.43
C GLY A 6 -15.43 40.89 25.63
N ARG A 7 -16.49 40.56 26.38
CA ARG A 7 -16.83 39.15 26.69
C ARG A 7 -17.40 38.40 25.50
N PHE A 8 -18.10 39.08 24.57
CA PHE A 8 -18.67 38.43 23.39
C PHE A 8 -17.61 38.07 22.35
N VAL A 9 -16.58 38.90 22.17
CA VAL A 9 -15.51 38.63 21.20
C VAL A 9 -14.70 37.40 21.64
N ILE A 10 -14.40 37.29 22.93
CA ILE A 10 -13.64 36.16 23.47
C ILE A 10 -14.44 34.86 23.36
N THR A 11 -15.75 34.87 23.64
CA THR A 11 -16.59 33.67 23.47
C THR A 11 -16.72 33.23 22.02
N VAL A 12 -16.75 34.16 21.06
CA VAL A 12 -16.80 33.82 19.62
C VAL A 12 -15.49 33.19 19.15
N VAL A 13 -14.34 33.68 19.61
CA VAL A 13 -13.02 33.11 19.27
C VAL A 13 -12.85 31.70 19.85
N ILE A 14 -13.32 31.47 21.08
CA ILE A 14 -13.27 30.14 21.72
C ILE A 14 -14.18 29.15 20.98
N LEU A 15 -15.39 29.56 20.56
CA LEU A 15 -16.29 28.72 19.78
C LEU A 15 -15.74 28.39 18.39
N LEU A 16 -15.06 29.34 17.73
CA LEU A 16 -14.38 29.09 16.46
C LEU A 16 -13.20 28.12 16.62
N ALA A 17 -12.43 28.24 17.70
CA ALA A 17 -11.32 27.33 17.99
C ALA A 17 -11.82 25.90 18.30
N ILE A 18 -12.90 25.75 19.05
CA ILE A 18 -13.51 24.44 19.34
C ILE A 18 -14.11 23.84 18.06
N ALA A 19 -14.78 24.64 17.22
CA ALA A 19 -15.29 24.17 15.93
C ALA A 19 -14.17 23.71 14.99
N LEU A 20 -13.02 24.40 15.01
CA LEU A 20 -11.85 24.04 14.20
C LEU A 20 -11.18 22.75 14.70
N VAL A 21 -11.08 22.57 16.02
CA VAL A 21 -10.58 21.32 16.62
C VAL A 21 -11.52 20.15 16.37
N LEU A 22 -12.85 20.36 16.41
CA LEU A 22 -13.85 19.33 16.09
C LEU A 22 -13.93 19.01 14.58
N TRP A 23 -13.64 19.99 13.72
CA TRP A 23 -13.54 19.75 12.27
C TRP A 23 -12.29 18.93 11.92
N ILE A 24 -11.20 19.10 12.67
CA ILE A 24 -9.97 18.29 12.51
C ILE A 24 -10.17 16.85 13.00
N THR A 25 -10.96 16.61 14.05
CA THR A 25 -11.16 15.25 14.59
C THR A 25 -12.17 14.39 13.83
N GLN A 26 -12.91 14.95 12.86
CA GLN A 26 -13.92 14.25 12.05
C GLN A 26 -13.54 14.07 10.57
N ILE A 27 -12.25 14.05 10.23
CA ILE A 27 -11.80 13.66 8.88
C ILE A 27 -11.68 12.12 8.83
N LYS A 28 -12.83 11.45 8.79
CA LYS A 28 -12.95 10.05 8.36
C LYS A 28 -13.63 10.07 6.98
N ASN A 29 -12.82 9.95 5.92
CA ASN A 29 -13.17 9.90 4.48
C ASN A 29 -13.51 11.23 3.76
N PRO A 30 -12.53 11.85 3.06
CA PRO A 30 -12.84 12.84 2.03
C PRO A 30 -13.39 12.20 0.73
N PRO A 31 -14.27 12.88 -0.04
CA PRO A 31 -14.90 12.34 -1.24
C PRO A 31 -13.88 12.14 -2.39
N LYS A 32 -13.99 10.99 -3.09
CA LYS A 32 -13.18 10.60 -4.27
C LYS A 32 -13.18 11.73 -5.32
N GLN A 33 -12.02 12.32 -5.60
CA GLN A 33 -11.85 13.38 -6.60
C GLN A 33 -11.63 12.76 -8.00
N GLN A 34 -12.54 13.05 -8.94
CA GLN A 34 -12.35 12.75 -10.36
C GLN A 34 -11.57 13.89 -11.05
N SER A 35 -10.42 13.49 -11.60
CA SER A 35 -9.63 13.96 -12.76
C SER A 35 -9.61 15.45 -13.15
N LEU A 36 -8.40 15.97 -13.43
CA LEU A 36 -8.01 16.81 -14.60
C LEU A 36 -6.50 17.25 -14.58
N THR A 37 -5.57 16.34 -14.97
CA THR A 37 -4.25 16.52 -15.70
C THR A 37 -3.09 17.40 -15.09
N PRO A 38 -1.80 17.31 -15.56
CA PRO A 38 -0.58 17.01 -14.74
C PRO A 38 0.45 18.19 -14.72
N PRO A 39 1.76 18.06 -14.39
CA PRO A 39 2.52 17.04 -13.65
C PRO A 39 3.17 17.63 -12.36
N GLN A 40 3.91 16.81 -11.61
CA GLN A 40 5.19 17.10 -10.93
C GLN A 40 5.30 16.23 -9.67
N GLY A 41 6.47 15.61 -9.54
CA GLY A 41 6.78 14.60 -8.54
C GLY A 41 6.53 15.07 -7.12
N GLU A 42 6.02 14.14 -6.33
CA GLU A 42 6.42 13.87 -4.95
C GLU A 42 5.58 12.68 -4.49
N THR A 43 6.29 11.57 -4.23
CA THR A 43 5.93 10.49 -3.32
C THR A 43 4.53 10.59 -2.69
N SER A 44 3.57 9.87 -3.27
CA SER A 44 2.43 9.36 -2.51
C SER A 44 2.50 7.86 -2.55
N VAL A 45 2.83 7.29 -1.39
CA VAL A 45 2.48 5.93 -0.99
C VAL A 45 1.10 5.66 -1.57
N THR A 46 1.05 4.91 -2.67
CA THR A 46 -0.21 4.48 -3.22
C THR A 46 -0.64 3.37 -2.29
N GLN A 47 -1.52 3.77 -1.37
CA GLN A 47 -2.41 2.86 -0.69
C GLN A 47 -3.02 1.95 -1.76
N THR A 48 -2.58 0.70 -1.82
CA THR A 48 -3.39 -0.42 -2.29
C THR A 48 -4.52 -0.58 -1.26
N ALA A 49 -5.42 0.39 -1.26
CA ALA A 49 -6.74 0.23 -0.69
C ALA A 49 -7.54 -0.64 -1.66
N GLU A 50 -8.30 -1.57 -1.09
CA GLU A 50 -9.34 -2.39 -1.72
C GLU A 50 -8.96 -3.84 -2.11
N LYS A 51 -8.24 -4.56 -1.22
CA LYS A 51 -8.58 -5.97 -0.87
C LYS A 51 -9.07 -6.06 0.57
N THR A 52 -9.93 -5.12 0.95
CA THR A 52 -10.67 -5.16 2.21
C THR A 52 -12.10 -4.76 1.89
N GLY A 53 -12.80 -5.72 1.29
CA GLY A 53 -14.24 -5.79 1.40
C GLY A 53 -14.58 -6.26 2.82
N GLU A 54 -15.31 -5.42 3.53
CA GLU A 54 -16.51 -5.81 4.29
C GLU A 54 -16.38 -6.79 5.47
N GLU A 55 -16.52 -6.22 6.67
CA GLU A 55 -17.27 -6.71 7.83
C GLU A 55 -17.58 -8.23 7.93
N GLY A 56 -16.85 -8.92 8.82
CA GLY A 56 -17.30 -10.20 9.42
C GLY A 56 -17.00 -11.48 8.65
N GLU A 57 -16.29 -11.41 7.54
CA GLU A 57 -15.94 -12.59 6.74
C GLU A 57 -14.78 -13.38 7.38
N LYS A 58 -15.01 -14.67 7.59
CA LYS A 58 -13.94 -15.58 8.05
C LYS A 58 -12.91 -15.64 6.93
N LYS A 59 -11.67 -15.20 7.21
CA LYS A 59 -10.54 -15.33 6.30
C LYS A 59 -10.49 -16.74 5.73
N SER A 60 -10.30 -16.84 4.42
CA SER A 60 -10.13 -18.13 3.77
C SER A 60 -8.84 -18.80 4.27
N PRO A 61 -8.74 -20.15 4.26
CA PRO A 61 -7.53 -20.82 4.73
C PRO A 61 -6.26 -20.38 4.00
N ASP A 62 -6.34 -20.14 2.70
CA ASP A 62 -5.23 -19.64 1.87
C ASP A 62 -4.88 -18.18 2.19
N GLN A 63 -5.86 -17.33 2.51
CA GLN A 63 -5.59 -15.99 3.02
C GLN A 63 -4.79 -16.05 4.32
N ILE A 64 -5.19 -16.91 5.25
CA ILE A 64 -4.50 -17.06 6.54
C ILE A 64 -3.07 -17.54 6.34
N GLU A 65 -2.86 -18.51 5.45
CA GLU A 65 -1.54 -19.05 5.13
C GLU A 65 -0.63 -17.99 4.49
N TYR A 66 -1.14 -17.26 3.50
CA TYR A 66 -0.41 -16.15 2.89
C TYR A 66 -0.03 -15.07 3.92
N GLU A 67 -0.97 -14.65 4.77
CA GLU A 67 -0.72 -13.64 5.80
C GLU A 67 0.35 -14.10 6.81
N GLN A 68 0.39 -15.39 7.14
CA GLN A 68 1.44 -15.96 8.00
C GLN A 68 2.82 -15.89 7.34
N ALA A 69 2.93 -16.30 6.08
CA ALA A 69 4.17 -16.20 5.33
C ALA A 69 4.63 -14.74 5.18
N ARG A 70 3.69 -13.83 4.91
CA ARG A 70 3.94 -12.40 4.81
C ARG A 70 4.39 -11.76 6.12
N GLN A 71 3.96 -12.30 7.26
CA GLN A 71 4.42 -11.80 8.56
C GLN A 71 5.93 -11.94 8.70
N LEU A 72 6.53 -13.01 8.16
CA LEU A 72 8.00 -13.19 8.16
C LEU A 72 8.70 -12.08 7.37
N PHE A 73 8.11 -11.62 6.26
CA PHE A 73 8.62 -10.47 5.52
C PHE A 73 8.59 -9.20 6.36
N ILE A 74 7.48 -8.95 7.06
CA ILE A 74 7.33 -7.80 7.98
C ILE A 74 8.34 -7.87 9.13
N ASP A 75 8.59 -9.07 9.65
CA ASP A 75 9.55 -9.32 10.73
C ASP A 75 11.02 -9.24 10.25
N GLY A 76 11.24 -9.12 8.92
CA GLY A 76 12.56 -9.03 8.30
C GLY A 76 13.26 -10.38 8.13
N GLU A 77 12.56 -11.50 8.36
CA GLU A 77 13.06 -12.85 8.13
C GLU A 77 12.95 -13.23 6.64
N LEU A 78 13.61 -12.44 5.78
CA LEU A 78 13.41 -12.43 4.32
C LEU A 78 13.61 -13.81 3.67
N GLU A 79 14.64 -14.55 4.05
CA GLU A 79 14.94 -15.87 3.49
C GLU A 79 13.82 -16.89 3.81
N LYS A 80 13.29 -16.85 5.04
CA LYS A 80 12.17 -17.70 5.44
C LYS A 80 10.88 -17.24 4.79
N ALA A 81 10.66 -15.94 4.68
CA ALA A 81 9.51 -15.39 3.96
C ALA A 81 9.48 -15.91 2.52
N ILE A 82 10.63 -15.88 1.82
CA ILE A 82 10.75 -16.44 0.46
C ILE A 82 10.41 -17.94 0.44
N GLU A 83 10.92 -18.74 1.39
CA GLU A 83 10.63 -20.17 1.45
C GLU A 83 9.12 -20.43 1.63
N GLU A 84 8.49 -19.77 2.60
CA GLU A 84 7.08 -19.96 2.93
C GLU A 84 6.14 -19.42 1.85
N LEU A 85 6.46 -18.27 1.24
CA LEU A 85 5.70 -17.71 0.12
C LEU A 85 5.81 -18.58 -1.13
N ASN A 86 6.99 -19.16 -1.41
CA ASN A 86 7.12 -20.11 -2.53
C ASN A 86 6.28 -21.36 -2.29
N ARG A 87 6.33 -21.92 -1.07
CA ARG A 87 5.49 -23.08 -0.71
C ARG A 87 4.00 -22.74 -0.88
N PHE A 88 3.57 -21.57 -0.42
CA PHE A 88 2.21 -21.09 -0.58
C PHE A 88 1.79 -21.07 -2.07
N ILE A 89 2.63 -20.55 -2.97
CA ILE A 89 2.35 -20.51 -4.42
C ILE A 89 2.30 -21.92 -5.02
N GLU A 90 3.18 -22.82 -4.60
CA GLU A 90 3.21 -24.21 -5.08
C GLU A 90 1.96 -24.99 -4.68
N GLU A 91 1.49 -24.78 -3.45
CA GLU A 91 0.30 -25.44 -2.91
C GLU A 91 -1.00 -24.79 -3.40
N ASN A 92 -0.98 -23.46 -3.59
CA ASN A 92 -2.17 -22.67 -3.92
C ASN A 92 -2.00 -21.81 -5.20
N PRO A 93 -1.62 -22.38 -6.36
CA PRO A 93 -1.26 -21.61 -7.57
C PRO A 93 -2.42 -20.83 -8.22
N LYS A 94 -3.66 -21.07 -7.79
CA LYS A 94 -4.87 -20.38 -8.26
C LYS A 94 -5.49 -19.47 -7.20
N SER A 95 -4.85 -19.37 -6.03
CA SER A 95 -5.32 -18.47 -4.99
C SER A 95 -5.29 -17.04 -5.50
N GLU A 96 -6.26 -16.25 -5.06
CA GLU A 96 -6.30 -14.81 -5.29
C GLU A 96 -5.15 -14.05 -4.57
N TRP A 97 -4.35 -14.75 -3.75
CA TRP A 97 -3.17 -14.22 -3.07
C TRP A 97 -1.85 -14.72 -3.69
N ALA A 98 -1.91 -15.55 -4.74
CA ALA A 98 -0.72 -16.16 -5.32
C ALA A 98 0.15 -15.16 -6.10
N ASP A 99 -0.48 -14.13 -6.66
CA ASP A 99 0.20 -12.99 -7.29
C ASP A 99 0.79 -12.04 -6.24
N ASP A 100 0.06 -11.75 -5.16
CA ASP A 100 0.58 -11.01 -4.00
C ASP A 100 1.84 -11.70 -3.43
N ALA A 101 1.78 -13.02 -3.21
CA ALA A 101 2.92 -13.79 -2.72
C ALA A 101 4.13 -13.74 -3.67
N GLN A 102 3.91 -13.81 -4.98
CA GLN A 102 4.99 -13.73 -5.97
C GLN A 102 5.62 -12.33 -5.99
N PHE A 103 4.83 -11.29 -5.75
CA PHE A 103 5.30 -9.91 -5.61
C PHE A 103 6.11 -9.71 -4.33
N ASP A 104 5.64 -10.24 -3.20
CA ASP A 104 6.34 -10.16 -1.91
C ASP A 104 7.67 -10.93 -1.94
N ILE A 105 7.78 -12.05 -2.66
CA ILE A 105 9.06 -12.73 -2.91
C ILE A 105 10.05 -11.81 -3.64
N ALA A 106 9.59 -11.09 -4.67
CA ALA A 106 10.43 -10.16 -5.40
C ALA A 106 10.91 -9.01 -4.50
N GLN A 107 10.02 -8.47 -3.64
CA GLN A 107 10.40 -7.48 -2.64
C GLN A 107 11.41 -8.02 -1.63
N CYS A 108 11.26 -9.26 -1.16
CA CYS A 108 12.25 -9.87 -0.27
C CYS A 108 13.65 -9.81 -0.89
N TYR A 109 13.79 -10.16 -2.17
CA TYR A 109 15.07 -10.04 -2.88
C TYR A 109 15.56 -8.60 -3.05
N GLU A 110 14.66 -7.63 -3.24
CA GLU A 110 15.04 -6.20 -3.22
C GLU A 110 15.61 -5.79 -1.87
N HIS A 111 14.95 -6.19 -0.78
CA HIS A 111 15.38 -5.89 0.58
C HIS A 111 16.72 -6.57 0.93
N MET A 112 17.08 -7.65 0.24
CA MET A 112 18.38 -8.32 0.32
C MET A 112 19.45 -7.72 -0.61
N ASP A 113 19.14 -6.65 -1.36
CA ASP A 113 19.98 -6.06 -2.41
C ASP A 113 20.32 -7.04 -3.57
N GLU A 114 19.56 -8.13 -3.71
CA GLU A 114 19.71 -9.12 -4.78
C GLU A 114 18.87 -8.73 -6.01
N LYS A 115 19.23 -7.61 -6.65
CA LYS A 115 18.45 -6.97 -7.72
C LYS A 115 18.15 -7.89 -8.89
N GLU A 116 19.11 -8.70 -9.32
CA GLU A 116 18.91 -9.63 -10.44
C GLU A 116 17.83 -10.66 -10.13
N LYS A 117 17.78 -11.16 -8.89
CA LYS A 117 16.75 -12.11 -8.47
C LYS A 117 15.40 -11.43 -8.32
N ALA A 118 15.34 -10.24 -7.71
CA ALA A 118 14.11 -9.46 -7.64
C ALA A 118 13.48 -9.23 -9.02
N VAL A 119 14.28 -8.81 -10.01
CA VAL A 119 13.81 -8.64 -11.40
C VAL A 119 13.28 -9.94 -12.00
N GLN A 120 13.92 -11.08 -11.73
CA GLN A 120 13.43 -12.37 -12.21
C GLN A 120 12.07 -12.73 -11.60
N GLU A 121 11.87 -12.51 -10.31
CA GLU A 121 10.61 -12.81 -9.63
C GLU A 121 9.47 -11.88 -10.07
N TYR A 122 9.75 -10.59 -10.31
CA TYR A 122 8.76 -9.69 -10.92
C TYR A 122 8.37 -10.13 -12.34
N LYS A 123 9.33 -10.57 -13.16
CA LYS A 123 9.03 -11.11 -14.49
C LYS A 123 8.16 -12.38 -14.38
N LYS A 124 8.43 -13.27 -13.42
CA LYS A 124 7.58 -14.43 -13.16
C LYS A 124 6.15 -14.03 -12.79
N LEU A 125 5.94 -12.96 -12.02
CA LEU A 125 4.60 -12.44 -11.73
C LEU A 125 3.88 -12.06 -13.02
N MET A 126 4.54 -11.28 -13.88
CA MET A 126 3.96 -10.83 -15.15
C MET A 126 3.64 -12.01 -16.09
N ASP A 127 4.46 -13.06 -16.07
CA ASP A 127 4.27 -14.24 -16.91
C ASP A 127 3.17 -15.17 -16.38
N LYS A 128 3.12 -15.42 -15.07
CA LYS A 128 2.18 -16.36 -14.44
C LYS A 128 0.83 -15.73 -14.13
N TYR A 129 0.81 -14.45 -13.77
CA TYR A 129 -0.37 -13.70 -13.35
C TYR A 129 -0.57 -12.44 -14.21
N PRO A 130 -0.71 -12.57 -15.55
CA PRO A 130 -0.76 -11.43 -16.47
C PRO A 130 -2.02 -10.55 -16.33
N GLN A 131 -2.98 -10.94 -15.50
CA GLN A 131 -4.20 -10.18 -15.21
C GLN A 131 -4.17 -9.55 -13.80
N SER A 132 -3.10 -9.75 -13.04
CA SER A 132 -2.94 -9.16 -11.72
C SER A 132 -2.84 -7.63 -11.82
N GLU A 133 -3.43 -6.93 -10.87
CA GLU A 133 -3.28 -5.47 -10.74
C GLU A 133 -1.82 -5.09 -10.40
N LEU A 134 -1.03 -6.04 -9.91
CA LEU A 134 0.38 -5.87 -9.55
C LEU A 134 1.31 -5.88 -10.77
N VAL A 135 0.84 -6.25 -11.97
CA VAL A 135 1.67 -6.28 -13.19
C VAL A 135 2.31 -4.92 -13.46
N SER A 136 1.55 -3.83 -13.33
CA SER A 136 2.07 -2.48 -13.56
C SER A 136 3.12 -2.08 -12.51
N SER A 137 2.90 -2.48 -11.25
CA SER A 137 3.84 -2.24 -10.15
C SER A 137 5.13 -3.04 -10.32
N ALA A 138 5.02 -4.29 -10.77
CA ALA A 138 6.17 -5.16 -11.06
C ALA A 138 6.99 -4.60 -12.23
N GLU A 139 6.35 -4.15 -13.31
CA GLU A 139 7.04 -3.51 -14.43
C GLU A 139 7.78 -2.23 -14.00
N TYR A 140 7.13 -1.40 -13.17
CA TYR A 140 7.76 -0.21 -12.61
C TYR A 140 8.98 -0.58 -11.75
N ALA A 141 8.85 -1.54 -10.84
CA ALA A 141 9.94 -2.02 -9.99
C ALA A 141 11.12 -2.51 -10.83
N ILE A 142 10.87 -3.33 -11.87
CA ILE A 142 11.91 -3.78 -12.81
C ILE A 142 12.62 -2.59 -13.45
N ASN A 143 11.88 -1.60 -13.95
CA ASN A 143 12.50 -0.44 -14.59
C ASN A 143 13.36 0.38 -13.61
N VAL A 144 12.94 0.50 -12.35
CA VAL A 144 13.73 1.16 -11.30
C VAL A 144 15.01 0.38 -11.01
N LEU A 145 14.90 -0.93 -10.81
CA LEU A 145 16.03 -1.82 -10.50
C LEU A 145 17.04 -1.89 -11.65
N GLU A 146 16.57 -1.92 -12.89
CA GLU A 146 17.40 -1.92 -14.10
C GLU A 146 17.94 -0.51 -14.44
N GLY A 147 17.56 0.54 -13.70
CA GLY A 147 17.99 1.92 -13.94
C GLY A 147 17.44 2.53 -15.23
N ARG A 148 16.32 2.01 -15.73
CA ARG A 148 15.66 2.42 -16.99
C ARG A 148 14.66 3.55 -16.80
N VAL A 149 14.32 3.89 -15.56
CA VAL A 149 13.48 5.07 -15.27
C VAL A 149 14.30 6.32 -15.60
N SER A 150 13.92 7.00 -16.68
CA SER A 150 14.49 8.30 -17.03
C SER A 150 14.26 9.24 -15.85
N SER A 151 15.33 9.73 -15.24
CA SER A 151 15.29 10.67 -14.12
C SER A 151 14.65 11.97 -14.63
N TYR A 152 13.33 12.10 -14.50
CA TYR A 152 12.67 13.36 -14.78
C TYR A 152 12.94 14.31 -13.61
N TYR A 153 13.97 15.12 -13.79
CA TYR A 153 14.25 16.35 -13.06
C TYR A 153 13.24 17.45 -13.41
#